data_AF-A0A6J2ALK2-F1
#
_entry.id   AF-A0A6J2ALK2-F1
#
_cell.length_a   1.000
_cell.length_b   1.000
_cell.length_c   1.000
_cell.angle_alpha   90.00
_cell.angle_beta   90.00
_cell.angle_gamma   90.00
#
_symmetry.space_group_name_H-M   'P 1'
#
loop_
_entity.id
_entity.type
_entity.pdbx_description
1 polymer ?
#
loop_
_entity_poly.entity_id
_entity_poly.type
_entity_poly.pdbx_seq_one_letter_code
_entity_poly.pdbx_strand_id
1 'polypeptide(L)'
;MPAVYAGHFSHVLWLHPMWAQQIREGKHHFLVGRDTSTTTIRVTSTDHYFLSDGLYVTEDQLENQKPLQLDVIMVKPYKLCNNQEENDAVSSAKKPKLALEDAENTASTNCDSYSEGLEKDTVTQKKGQTCLEQSRPCFSESQECQTTVSTGEILEILKKGDAFVLDIDLDFFSVKNPFKEMFTQEEYKILQELYQFKKPDTNLTEEDLVDCVDTRIHQLEDLEAAFADLCDGDDEETVQKWASNPGMESLIPLVQSLKKRMEVPDYEMVHQAGLTCDYSELPHHISTEQEIEYLIQSVYYLLKNLPKPTLVTIARSSLDDYCPSEQVDTIQEKVLNVLSSLYEAVDIHLVYLAECSPS
;
A
#
# COMPACT_ATOMS: atom_id res chain seq x y z
N MET A 1 -15.79 -1.64 -9.08
CA MET A 1 -16.60 -2.30 -10.13
C MET A 1 -18.10 -1.96 -10.09
N PRO A 2 -18.91 -2.29 -9.05
CA PRO A 2 -20.37 -2.07 -9.09
C PRO A 2 -20.83 -0.63 -9.35
N ALA A 3 -20.16 0.37 -8.77
CA ALA A 3 -20.50 1.78 -8.98
C ALA A 3 -20.27 2.26 -10.43
N VAL A 4 -19.36 1.61 -11.18
CA VAL A 4 -19.17 1.87 -12.61
C VAL A 4 -20.34 1.31 -13.41
N TYR A 5 -20.75 0.07 -13.14
CA TYR A 5 -21.92 -0.56 -13.76
C TYR A 5 -23.21 0.26 -13.53
N ALA A 6 -23.39 0.77 -12.30
CA ALA A 6 -24.49 1.68 -11.95
C ALA A 6 -24.43 3.05 -12.65
N GLY A 7 -23.31 3.38 -13.31
CA GLY A 7 -23.11 4.64 -14.04
C GLY A 7 -22.71 5.83 -13.17
N HIS A 8 -22.21 5.61 -11.94
CA HIS A 8 -21.73 6.69 -11.07
C HIS A 8 -20.32 7.17 -11.45
N PHE A 9 -19.48 6.28 -11.97
CA PHE A 9 -18.11 6.59 -12.36
C PHE A 9 -17.80 6.02 -13.76
N SER A 10 -17.12 6.81 -14.59
CA SER A 10 -16.51 6.35 -15.86
C SER A 10 -14.98 6.47 -15.86
N HIS A 11 -14.41 7.04 -14.81
CA HIS A 11 -12.97 7.23 -14.64
C HIS A 11 -12.61 6.96 -13.18
N VAL A 12 -11.63 6.08 -12.94
CA VAL A 12 -11.00 5.83 -11.63
C VAL A 12 -9.51 6.14 -11.74
N LEU A 13 -8.95 6.82 -10.74
CA LEU A 13 -7.52 7.03 -10.61
C LEU A 13 -7.06 6.25 -9.39
N TRP A 14 -6.30 5.16 -9.58
CA TRP A 14 -5.76 4.39 -8.48
C TRP A 14 -4.36 4.88 -8.12
N LEU A 15 -4.27 5.60 -7.00
CA LEU A 15 -3.03 6.07 -6.42
C LEU A 15 -2.53 5.02 -5.43
N HIS A 16 -1.41 4.36 -5.72
CA HIS A 16 -0.97 3.19 -4.97
C HIS A 16 0.47 3.33 -4.44
N PRO A 17 0.82 2.70 -3.31
CA PRO A 17 2.19 2.68 -2.79
C PRO A 17 3.06 1.64 -3.54
N MET A 18 4.37 1.68 -3.32
CA MET A 18 5.34 0.85 -4.05
C MET A 18 5.14 -0.67 -3.90
N TRP A 19 4.43 -1.12 -2.86
CA TRP A 19 4.17 -2.54 -2.56
C TRP A 19 2.86 -3.08 -3.13
N ALA A 20 1.94 -2.23 -3.58
CA ALA A 20 0.74 -2.64 -4.30
C ALA A 20 1.06 -2.66 -5.79
N GLN A 21 1.17 -3.85 -6.38
CA GLN A 21 1.60 -4.06 -7.78
C GLN A 21 0.66 -5.01 -8.55
N GLN A 22 -0.54 -5.25 -8.03
CA GLN A 22 -1.50 -6.21 -8.59
C GLN A 22 -1.96 -5.84 -10.01
N ILE A 23 -2.20 -4.54 -10.26
CA ILE A 23 -2.47 -3.99 -11.60
C ILE A 23 -1.26 -3.15 -12.02
N ARG A 24 -0.89 -3.26 -13.30
CA ARG A 24 0.25 -2.55 -13.90
C ARG A 24 0.01 -1.04 -13.96
N GLU A 25 1.05 -0.23 -13.73
CA GLU A 25 0.96 1.22 -13.89
C GLU A 25 0.71 1.64 -15.35
N GLY A 26 -0.12 2.65 -15.54
CA GLY A 26 -0.50 3.16 -16.87
C GLY A 26 -1.98 3.47 -16.99
N LYS A 27 -2.46 3.55 -18.23
CA LYS A 27 -3.87 3.82 -18.56
C LYS A 27 -4.50 2.57 -19.15
N HIS A 28 -5.63 2.18 -18.59
CA HIS A 28 -6.40 1.02 -18.97
C HIS A 28 -7.79 1.46 -19.39
N HIS A 29 -8.29 0.89 -20.49
CA HIS A 29 -9.59 1.22 -21.06
C HIS A 29 -10.31 -0.09 -21.36
N PHE A 30 -11.45 -0.31 -20.70
CA PHE A 30 -12.25 -1.51 -20.86
C PHE A 30 -13.72 -1.23 -20.56
N LEU A 31 -14.57 -2.20 -20.87
CA LEU A 31 -16.01 -2.14 -20.61
C LEU A 31 -16.32 -2.88 -19.32
N VAL A 32 -17.28 -2.36 -18.56
CA VAL A 32 -17.90 -2.98 -17.39
C VAL A 32 -19.35 -3.27 -17.73
N GLY A 33 -19.80 -4.51 -17.61
CA GLY A 33 -21.18 -4.88 -17.94
C GLY A 33 -21.69 -6.03 -17.09
N ARG A 34 -22.92 -6.46 -17.38
CA ARG A 34 -23.47 -7.71 -16.86
C ARG A 34 -23.25 -8.80 -17.90
N ASP A 35 -22.66 -9.92 -17.52
CA ASP A 35 -22.58 -11.07 -18.40
C ASP A 35 -23.96 -11.71 -18.60
N THR A 36 -24.28 -11.99 -19.88
CA THR A 36 -25.52 -12.65 -20.31
C THR A 36 -25.75 -14.04 -19.71
N SER A 37 -24.68 -14.78 -19.37
CA SER A 37 -24.77 -16.18 -18.95
C SER A 37 -24.93 -16.36 -17.43
N THR A 38 -24.11 -15.67 -16.63
CA THR A 38 -24.09 -15.79 -15.15
C THR A 38 -24.88 -14.69 -14.43
N THR A 39 -25.29 -13.63 -15.12
CA THR A 39 -25.89 -12.40 -14.54
C THR A 39 -24.99 -11.59 -13.61
N THR A 40 -23.71 -11.98 -13.46
CA THR A 40 -22.71 -11.27 -12.65
C THR A 40 -22.11 -10.07 -13.39
N ILE A 41 -21.38 -9.21 -12.67
CA ILE A 41 -20.64 -8.09 -13.28
C ILE A 41 -19.28 -8.60 -13.76
N ARG A 42 -18.96 -8.33 -15.03
CA ARG A 42 -17.73 -8.75 -15.71
C ARG A 42 -17.08 -7.59 -16.48
N VAL A 43 -15.87 -7.80 -16.99
CA VAL A 43 -15.06 -6.80 -17.71
C VAL A 43 -14.56 -7.31 -19.06
N THR A 44 -14.16 -6.40 -19.95
CA THR A 44 -13.34 -6.74 -21.14
C THR A 44 -11.83 -6.49 -20.94
N SER A 45 -11.37 -6.22 -19.70
CA SER A 45 -9.93 -5.99 -19.46
C SER A 45 -9.14 -7.28 -19.56
N THR A 46 -8.05 -7.25 -20.33
CA THR A 46 -7.09 -8.33 -20.47
C THR A 46 -5.92 -8.23 -19.47
N ASP A 47 -5.97 -7.30 -18.51
CA ASP A 47 -4.97 -7.31 -17.42
C ASP A 47 -5.11 -8.60 -16.62
N HIS A 48 -3.98 -9.25 -16.33
CA HIS A 48 -3.97 -10.54 -15.64
C HIS A 48 -4.72 -10.54 -14.30
N TYR A 49 -4.86 -9.39 -13.63
CA TYR A 49 -5.65 -9.22 -12.41
C TYR A 49 -7.15 -9.54 -12.61
N PHE A 50 -7.71 -9.22 -13.79
CA PHE A 50 -9.10 -9.58 -14.10
C PHE A 50 -9.20 -11.00 -14.71
N LEU A 51 -8.12 -11.50 -15.31
CA LEU A 51 -8.07 -12.89 -15.81
C LEU A 51 -7.95 -13.91 -14.66
N SER A 52 -7.15 -13.62 -13.63
CA SER A 52 -6.96 -14.47 -12.45
C SER A 52 -8.26 -14.67 -11.67
N ASP A 53 -9.06 -13.62 -11.58
CA ASP A 53 -10.32 -13.57 -10.83
C ASP A 53 -11.52 -14.08 -11.66
N GLY A 54 -11.29 -14.58 -12.88
CA GLY A 54 -12.37 -15.07 -13.76
C GLY A 54 -13.35 -13.97 -14.20
N LEU A 55 -12.91 -12.71 -14.26
CA LEU A 55 -13.77 -11.55 -14.50
C LEU A 55 -13.84 -11.11 -15.97
N TYR A 56 -12.95 -11.60 -16.83
CA TYR A 56 -12.96 -11.27 -18.26
C TYR A 56 -14.04 -12.03 -19.03
N VAL A 57 -14.70 -11.34 -19.95
CA VAL A 57 -15.61 -11.86 -20.98
C VAL A 57 -15.45 -11.04 -22.25
N THR A 58 -15.92 -11.56 -23.39
CA THR A 58 -15.89 -10.82 -24.66
C THR A 58 -16.95 -9.69 -24.67
N GLU A 59 -16.79 -8.70 -25.55
CA GLU A 59 -17.70 -7.54 -25.59
C GLU A 59 -19.15 -7.94 -25.91
N ASP A 60 -19.36 -8.93 -26.78
CA ASP A 60 -20.68 -9.42 -27.17
C ASP A 60 -21.42 -10.18 -26.05
N GLN A 61 -20.70 -10.65 -25.03
CA GLN A 61 -21.26 -11.30 -23.84
C GLN A 61 -21.73 -10.29 -22.77
N LEU A 62 -21.42 -8.99 -22.91
CA LEU A 62 -21.79 -7.94 -21.96
C LEU A 62 -23.07 -7.17 -22.32
N GLU A 63 -24.04 -7.18 -21.41
CA GLU A 63 -25.17 -6.28 -21.39
C GLU A 63 -24.90 -5.00 -20.58
N ASN A 64 -25.61 -3.92 -20.91
CA ASN A 64 -25.59 -2.64 -20.19
C ASN A 64 -24.20 -2.00 -20.02
N GLN A 65 -23.29 -2.29 -20.95
CA GLN A 65 -21.89 -1.86 -20.97
C GLN A 65 -21.67 -0.40 -20.57
N LYS A 66 -20.66 -0.17 -19.73
CA LYS A 66 -20.17 1.12 -19.27
C LYS A 66 -18.68 1.21 -19.56
N PRO A 67 -18.20 2.21 -20.31
CA PRO A 67 -16.76 2.41 -20.49
C PRO A 67 -16.13 2.86 -19.17
N LEU A 68 -15.02 2.24 -18.81
CA LEU A 68 -14.17 2.62 -17.70
C LEU A 68 -12.78 2.99 -18.23
N GLN A 69 -12.31 4.16 -17.80
CA GLN A 69 -10.88 4.49 -17.79
C GLN A 69 -10.33 4.28 -16.39
N LEU A 70 -9.24 3.54 -16.27
CA LEU A 70 -8.49 3.35 -15.03
C LEU A 70 -7.05 3.84 -15.25
N ASP A 71 -6.65 4.91 -14.55
CA ASP A 71 -5.26 5.36 -14.51
C ASP A 71 -4.61 4.84 -13.21
N VAL A 72 -3.66 3.93 -13.32
CA VAL A 72 -2.90 3.34 -12.18
C VAL A 72 -1.58 4.09 -12.04
N ILE A 73 -1.37 4.73 -10.89
CA ILE A 73 -0.30 5.72 -10.69
C ILE A 73 0.39 5.48 -9.33
N MET A 74 1.67 5.10 -9.37
CA MET A 74 2.47 4.88 -8.16
C MET A 74 2.83 6.21 -7.47
N VAL A 75 2.45 6.34 -6.20
CA VAL A 75 2.86 7.43 -5.32
C VAL A 75 4.23 7.10 -4.72
N LYS A 76 5.22 7.95 -4.97
CA LYS A 76 6.54 7.83 -4.34
C LYS A 76 6.54 8.51 -2.95
N PRO A 77 7.14 7.90 -1.91
CA PRO A 77 7.31 8.54 -0.62
C PRO A 77 8.13 9.84 -0.73
N TYR A 78 7.74 10.87 0.02
CA TYR A 78 8.42 12.15 0.01
C TYR A 78 9.78 12.00 0.69
N LYS A 79 10.84 11.86 -0.09
CA LYS A 79 12.21 11.86 0.45
C LYS A 79 12.63 13.30 0.69
N LEU A 80 12.77 13.67 1.96
CA LEU A 80 13.41 14.92 2.33
C LEU A 80 14.86 14.87 1.82
N CYS A 81 15.18 15.66 0.80
CA CYS A 81 16.57 15.85 0.39
C CYS A 81 17.29 16.53 1.56
N ASN A 82 18.13 15.77 2.27
CA ASN A 82 19.09 16.34 3.20
C ASN A 82 20.08 17.18 2.40
N ASN A 83 19.76 18.46 2.22
CA ASN A 83 20.73 19.49 1.84
C ASN A 83 21.63 19.79 3.05
N GLN A 84 22.32 18.76 3.57
CA GLN A 84 23.61 18.97 4.17
C GLN A 84 24.58 19.15 3.02
N GLU A 85 24.98 20.41 2.80
CA GLU A 85 26.21 20.71 2.09
C GLU A 85 27.37 20.12 2.91
N GLU A 86 27.68 18.85 2.62
CA GLU A 86 28.87 18.17 3.07
C GLU A 86 30.06 18.95 2.50
N ASN A 87 30.60 19.86 3.31
CA ASN A 87 31.71 20.75 2.97
C ASN A 87 33.03 19.98 2.95
N ASP A 88 33.09 18.94 2.13
CA ASP A 88 34.26 18.08 1.94
C ASP A 88 35.21 18.67 0.88
N ALA A 89 35.69 19.88 1.20
CA ALA A 89 36.75 20.57 0.48
C ALA A 89 38.12 20.33 1.15
N VAL A 90 38.58 19.08 1.09
CA VAL A 90 40.01 18.65 1.04
C VAL A 90 41.00 19.34 1.99
N SER A 91 41.51 18.58 2.98
CA SER A 91 42.93 18.73 3.37
C SER A 91 43.56 17.40 3.75
N SER A 92 44.53 16.97 2.95
CA SER A 92 45.26 15.72 3.09
C SER A 92 46.39 15.79 4.12
N ALA A 93 46.40 14.89 5.10
CA ALA A 93 47.64 14.50 5.79
C ALA A 93 47.60 13.02 6.24
N LYS A 94 48.64 12.25 5.89
CA LYS A 94 48.79 10.85 6.29
C LYS A 94 49.44 10.75 7.69
N LYS A 95 48.91 9.84 8.53
CA LYS A 95 49.57 9.01 9.57
C LYS A 95 50.82 9.57 10.31
N PRO A 96 50.87 9.32 11.62
CA PRO A 96 51.71 8.19 12.07
C PRO A 96 50.93 7.11 12.83
N LYS A 97 51.60 5.97 13.08
CA LYS A 97 51.11 4.83 13.87
C LYS A 97 52.19 4.46 14.90
N LEU A 98 51.76 3.96 16.07
CA LEU A 98 52.55 3.29 17.13
C LEU A 98 53.42 4.18 18.04
N ALA A 99 52.98 4.30 19.30
CA ALA A 99 53.70 3.76 20.46
C ALA A 99 52.66 3.27 21.49
N LEU A 100 53.04 2.32 22.36
CA LEU A 100 52.22 1.75 23.44
C LEU A 100 52.80 2.18 24.81
N GLU A 101 52.09 1.85 25.88
CA GLU A 101 52.51 1.89 27.31
C GLU A 101 52.31 3.21 28.07
N ASP A 102 51.19 3.24 28.81
CA ASP A 102 51.11 3.29 30.29
C ASP A 102 51.58 4.48 31.15
N ALA A 103 50.90 4.54 32.30
CA ALA A 103 51.21 5.24 33.55
C ALA A 103 50.94 6.76 33.65
N GLU A 104 49.79 7.05 34.27
CA GLU A 104 49.60 8.01 35.36
C GLU A 104 50.77 8.98 35.69
N ASN A 105 50.53 10.30 35.59
CA ASN A 105 50.13 11.05 36.78
C ASN A 105 49.78 12.54 36.57
N THR A 106 49.10 13.04 37.60
CA THR A 106 48.68 14.40 37.94
C THR A 106 49.50 15.60 37.43
N ALA A 107 48.75 16.55 36.85
CA ALA A 107 48.61 17.95 37.28
C ALA A 107 49.65 19.03 36.91
N SER A 108 49.03 20.20 36.65
CA SER A 108 49.47 21.54 37.06
C SER A 108 50.44 22.33 36.16
N THR A 109 50.15 23.64 36.12
CA THR A 109 51.07 24.77 35.83
C THR A 109 51.67 24.79 34.43
N ASN A 110 51.82 25.92 33.74
CA ASN A 110 51.37 27.33 33.82
C ASN A 110 52.34 28.05 32.84
N CYS A 111 52.08 29.33 32.56
CA CYS A 111 53.13 30.31 32.26
C CYS A 111 53.86 30.17 30.91
N ASP A 112 54.05 31.22 30.11
CA ASP A 112 53.43 32.56 30.00
C ASP A 112 53.94 33.15 28.66
N SER A 113 53.74 34.45 28.46
CA SER A 113 54.62 35.37 27.72
C SER A 113 54.23 35.62 26.25
N TYR A 114 53.62 36.79 25.99
CA TYR A 114 54.28 38.09 25.68
C TYR A 114 54.70 38.15 24.19
N SER A 115 54.43 39.16 23.35
CA SER A 115 53.59 40.39 23.39
C SER A 115 53.25 40.77 21.91
N GLU A 116 52.81 41.95 21.43
CA GLU A 116 52.50 43.29 21.99
C GLU A 116 51.59 44.08 21.02
N GLY A 117 51.07 45.25 21.44
CA GLY A 117 50.48 46.28 20.56
C GLY A 117 48.94 46.33 20.55
N LEU A 118 48.28 47.22 21.30
CA LEU A 118 47.97 48.63 20.94
C LEU A 118 47.13 48.78 19.65
N GLU A 119 46.02 49.54 19.60
CA GLU A 119 45.39 50.43 20.60
C GLU A 119 43.97 50.83 20.12
N LYS A 120 42.94 50.82 21.00
CA LYS A 120 42.00 51.93 21.32
C LYS A 120 40.63 51.52 21.83
N ASP A 121 40.27 52.12 22.96
CA ASP A 121 38.97 52.04 23.62
C ASP A 121 37.87 52.82 22.90
N THR A 122 36.61 52.36 23.07
CA THR A 122 35.59 53.27 23.62
C THR A 122 34.61 52.49 24.51
N VAL A 123 34.60 52.82 25.80
CA VAL A 123 33.72 52.21 26.81
C VAL A 123 32.40 52.97 26.89
N THR A 124 31.26 52.24 26.99
CA THR A 124 30.17 52.57 27.94
C THR A 124 29.31 51.32 28.19
N GLN A 125 29.29 50.85 29.43
CA GLN A 125 28.34 49.81 29.89
C GLN A 125 26.97 50.43 30.21
N LYS A 126 25.88 49.67 30.01
CA LYS A 126 24.85 49.55 31.05
C LYS A 126 24.02 48.26 30.95
N LYS A 127 23.72 47.73 32.13
CA LYS A 127 22.99 46.50 32.47
C LYS A 127 21.75 46.26 31.61
N GLY A 128 21.51 45.00 31.24
CA GLY A 128 20.32 44.58 30.49
C GLY A 128 19.13 44.21 31.38
N GLN A 129 18.04 43.80 30.73
CA GLN A 129 17.00 42.97 31.32
C GLN A 129 16.35 42.12 30.23
N THR A 130 15.95 40.91 30.60
CA THR A 130 15.36 39.87 29.75
C THR A 130 14.00 40.23 29.17
N CYS A 131 13.75 39.86 27.91
CA CYS A 131 12.47 39.28 27.47
C CYS A 131 12.72 38.28 26.34
N LEU A 132 11.99 37.15 26.39
CA LEU A 132 11.94 36.14 25.33
C LEU A 132 10.87 36.56 24.32
N GLU A 133 11.22 36.62 23.03
CA GLU A 133 10.23 36.53 21.95
C GLU A 133 10.63 35.37 21.03
N GLN A 134 9.69 34.44 20.84
CA GLN A 134 9.88 33.26 20.01
C GLN A 134 9.79 33.66 18.53
N SER A 135 10.92 33.66 17.84
CA SER A 135 10.96 33.79 16.39
C SER A 135 10.37 32.56 15.71
N ARG A 136 9.18 32.72 15.09
CA ARG A 136 8.63 31.75 14.15
C ARG A 136 9.60 31.55 12.97
N PRO A 137 9.86 30.32 12.50
CA PRO A 137 10.52 30.12 11.21
C PRO A 137 9.54 30.48 10.10
N CYS A 138 9.89 31.44 9.26
CA CYS A 138 9.22 31.62 7.97
C CYS A 138 9.68 30.50 7.03
N PHE A 139 8.76 29.64 6.58
CA PHE A 139 9.04 28.70 5.51
C PHE A 139 9.02 29.44 4.17
N SER A 140 10.18 29.55 3.53
CA SER A 140 10.31 30.12 2.19
C SER A 140 9.81 29.12 1.13
N GLU A 141 8.80 29.51 0.36
CA GLU A 141 8.28 28.74 -0.78
C GLU A 141 9.25 28.78 -1.97
N SER A 142 10.23 27.88 -2.04
CA SER A 142 11.05 27.71 -3.26
C SER A 142 11.84 26.39 -3.33
N GLN A 143 11.16 25.25 -3.45
CA GLN A 143 11.71 24.08 -4.16
C GLN A 143 10.61 23.09 -4.54
N GLU A 144 10.28 23.00 -5.83
CA GLU A 144 9.42 21.95 -6.37
C GLU A 144 10.16 20.61 -6.27
N CYS A 145 9.79 19.79 -5.29
CA CYS A 145 10.28 18.42 -5.20
C CYS A 145 9.68 17.58 -6.33
N GLN A 146 10.51 16.84 -7.06
CA GLN A 146 10.08 15.98 -8.16
C GLN A 146 9.33 14.73 -7.67
N THR A 147 8.07 14.90 -7.25
CA THR A 147 7.08 13.82 -7.34
C THR A 147 6.96 13.44 -8.82
N THR A 148 7.27 12.18 -9.16
CA THR A 148 7.16 11.71 -10.56
C THR A 148 5.72 11.40 -10.98
N VAL A 149 4.77 11.55 -10.05
CA VAL A 149 3.40 11.88 -10.42
C VAL A 149 3.41 13.36 -10.79
N SER A 150 3.31 13.68 -12.08
CA SER A 150 3.02 15.04 -12.46
C SER A 150 1.62 15.35 -11.93
N THR A 151 1.52 16.18 -10.89
CA THR A 151 0.24 16.77 -10.46
C THR A 151 -0.46 17.44 -11.63
N GLY A 152 0.28 17.88 -12.65
CA GLY A 152 -0.23 18.33 -13.95
C GLY A 152 -1.05 17.28 -14.72
N GLU A 153 -0.68 15.99 -14.70
CA GLU A 153 -1.42 14.91 -15.37
C GLU A 153 -2.75 14.61 -14.67
N ILE A 154 -2.74 14.50 -13.34
CA ILE A 154 -3.97 14.33 -12.54
C ILE A 154 -4.85 15.58 -12.64
N LEU A 155 -4.24 16.78 -12.64
CA LEU A 155 -4.96 18.02 -12.93
C LEU A 155 -5.54 18.03 -14.35
N GLU A 156 -4.91 17.43 -15.35
CA GLU A 156 -5.49 17.32 -16.71
C GLU A 156 -6.72 16.43 -16.75
N ILE A 157 -6.73 15.37 -15.95
CA ILE A 157 -7.90 14.53 -15.75
C ILE A 157 -9.03 15.31 -15.04
N LEU A 158 -8.70 16.03 -13.96
CA LEU A 158 -9.67 16.78 -13.15
C LEU A 158 -10.02 18.20 -13.70
N LYS A 159 -9.43 18.63 -14.83
CA LYS A 159 -9.40 20.04 -15.31
C LYS A 159 -10.75 20.62 -15.77
N LYS A 160 -11.85 19.90 -15.61
CA LYS A 160 -13.20 20.27 -16.08
C LYS A 160 -14.16 20.74 -14.99
N GLY A 161 -13.75 20.72 -13.72
CA GLY A 161 -14.68 20.97 -12.60
C GLY A 161 -15.63 19.80 -12.36
N ASP A 162 -15.21 18.60 -12.76
CA ASP A 162 -15.95 17.36 -12.52
C ASP A 162 -15.89 17.03 -11.02
N ALA A 163 -17.05 16.70 -10.44
CA ALA A 163 -17.15 16.25 -9.06
C ALA A 163 -16.48 14.87 -8.92
N PHE A 164 -15.57 14.72 -7.96
CA PHE A 164 -14.92 13.46 -7.65
C PHE A 164 -15.05 13.10 -6.16
N VAL A 165 -14.95 11.81 -5.89
CA VAL A 165 -14.84 11.23 -4.54
C VAL A 165 -13.38 10.89 -4.30
N LEU A 166 -12.86 11.23 -3.13
CA LEU A 166 -11.55 10.80 -2.67
C LEU A 166 -11.73 9.64 -1.71
N ASP A 167 -11.33 8.45 -2.12
CA ASP A 167 -11.31 7.26 -1.26
C ASP A 167 -9.89 7.08 -0.69
N ILE A 168 -9.77 6.74 0.59
CA ILE A 168 -8.49 6.56 1.28
C ILE A 168 -8.52 5.30 2.13
N ASP A 169 -7.93 4.23 1.63
CA ASP A 169 -7.64 3.04 2.43
C ASP A 169 -6.43 3.33 3.34
N LEU A 170 -6.54 3.07 4.65
CA LEU A 170 -5.44 3.34 5.58
C LEU A 170 -4.27 2.36 5.43
N ASP A 171 -4.52 1.18 4.84
CA ASP A 171 -3.49 0.22 4.46
C ASP A 171 -2.54 0.73 3.33
N PHE A 172 -2.92 1.79 2.62
CA PHE A 172 -2.02 2.54 1.73
C PHE A 172 -0.72 2.97 2.45
N PHE A 173 -0.81 3.29 3.75
CA PHE A 173 0.31 3.81 4.55
C PHE A 173 1.11 2.72 5.26
N SER A 174 0.50 1.56 5.51
CA SER A 174 1.13 0.38 6.11
C SER A 174 0.19 -0.82 5.95
N VAL A 175 0.64 -1.90 5.32
CA VAL A 175 -0.21 -3.05 4.99
C VAL A 175 0.34 -4.36 5.54
N LYS A 176 -0.56 -5.20 6.03
CA LYS A 176 -0.30 -6.55 6.51
C LYS A 176 -1.13 -7.52 5.67
N ASN A 177 -0.48 -8.52 5.09
CA ASN A 177 -1.17 -9.74 4.67
C ASN A 177 -1.44 -10.59 5.94
N PRO A 178 -2.71 -10.77 6.39
CA PRO A 178 -3.01 -11.48 7.63
C PRO A 178 -2.75 -13.00 7.52
N PHE A 179 -2.91 -13.58 6.34
CA PHE A 179 -2.74 -15.01 6.09
C PHE A 179 -1.29 -15.49 6.36
N LYS A 180 -0.29 -14.60 6.22
CA LYS A 180 1.12 -14.88 6.54
C LYS A 180 1.41 -15.14 8.03
N GLU A 181 0.52 -14.74 8.93
CA GLU A 181 0.62 -15.08 10.36
C GLU A 181 -0.24 -16.30 10.73
N MET A 182 -1.30 -16.55 9.95
CA MET A 182 -2.24 -17.65 10.17
C MET A 182 -1.69 -19.01 9.71
N PHE A 183 -0.99 -19.02 8.57
CA PHE A 183 -0.43 -20.21 7.93
C PHE A 183 1.09 -20.28 8.03
N THR A 184 1.62 -21.49 8.12
CA THR A 184 3.07 -21.73 8.03
C THR A 184 3.58 -21.47 6.61
N GLN A 185 4.88 -21.25 6.45
CA GLN A 185 5.48 -21.02 5.14
C GLN A 185 5.27 -22.21 4.19
N GLU A 186 5.26 -23.43 4.73
CA GLU A 186 4.98 -24.66 3.99
C GLU A 186 3.51 -24.77 3.55
N GLU A 187 2.55 -24.53 4.46
CA GLU A 187 1.11 -24.51 4.12
C GLU A 187 0.79 -23.45 3.07
N TYR A 188 1.36 -22.26 3.24
CA TYR A 188 1.15 -21.14 2.32
C TYR A 188 1.77 -21.39 0.93
N LYS A 189 2.93 -22.07 0.87
CA LYS A 189 3.51 -22.54 -0.40
C LYS A 189 2.62 -23.57 -1.10
N ILE A 190 1.95 -24.45 -0.34
CA ILE A 190 0.98 -25.39 -0.91
C ILE A 190 -0.25 -24.66 -1.46
N LEU A 191 -0.76 -23.63 -0.78
CA LEU A 191 -1.83 -22.78 -1.31
C LEU A 191 -1.41 -22.11 -2.62
N GLN A 192 -0.18 -21.56 -2.70
CA GLN A 192 0.37 -21.00 -3.94
C GLN A 192 0.48 -22.03 -5.07
N GLU A 193 0.70 -23.31 -4.78
CA GLU A 193 0.74 -24.39 -5.78
C GLU A 193 -0.68 -24.76 -6.26
N LEU A 194 -1.64 -24.94 -5.34
CA LEU A 194 -3.03 -25.32 -5.65
C LEU A 194 -3.76 -24.22 -6.44
N TYR A 195 -3.60 -22.96 -6.03
CA TYR A 195 -4.30 -21.81 -6.60
C TYR A 195 -3.54 -21.16 -7.77
N GLN A 196 -2.38 -21.69 -8.19
CA GLN A 196 -1.50 -21.04 -9.16
C GLN A 196 -2.23 -20.63 -10.45
N PHE A 197 -2.31 -19.32 -10.72
CA PHE A 197 -2.83 -18.84 -12.01
C PHE A 197 -1.75 -18.92 -13.09
N LYS A 198 -2.04 -19.67 -14.16
CA LYS A 198 -1.16 -19.80 -15.34
C LYS A 198 -1.35 -18.59 -16.24
N LYS A 199 -0.46 -17.61 -16.09
CA LYS A 199 -0.43 -16.38 -16.91
C LYS A 199 -0.36 -16.78 -18.40
N PRO A 200 -1.24 -16.23 -19.25
CA PRO A 200 -1.25 -16.57 -20.67
C PRO A 200 -0.10 -15.86 -21.41
N ASP A 201 0.20 -16.31 -22.63
CA ASP A 201 1.33 -15.82 -23.43
C ASP A 201 1.18 -14.36 -23.91
N THR A 202 2.23 -13.78 -24.48
CA THR A 202 2.25 -12.34 -24.85
C THR A 202 1.57 -11.98 -26.19
N ASN A 203 1.11 -12.96 -26.97
CA ASN A 203 0.51 -12.76 -28.29
C ASN A 203 -0.78 -13.59 -28.45
N LEU A 204 -1.75 -13.35 -27.57
CA LEU A 204 -3.01 -14.10 -27.50
C LEU A 204 -4.01 -13.61 -28.53
N THR A 205 -4.82 -14.54 -29.03
CA THR A 205 -6.11 -14.26 -29.63
C THR A 205 -7.19 -14.11 -28.55
N GLU A 206 -8.38 -13.66 -28.95
CA GLU A 206 -9.55 -13.62 -28.07
C GLU A 206 -9.96 -15.04 -27.62
N GLU A 207 -9.80 -16.04 -28.48
CA GLU A 207 -10.04 -17.46 -28.19
C GLU A 207 -9.09 -17.97 -27.08
N ASP A 208 -7.79 -17.65 -27.17
CA ASP A 208 -6.81 -18.04 -26.13
C ASP A 208 -7.09 -17.36 -24.76
N LEU A 209 -7.69 -16.16 -24.77
CA LEU A 209 -8.10 -15.45 -23.54
C LEU A 209 -9.33 -16.09 -22.90
N VAL A 210 -10.33 -16.46 -23.70
CA VAL A 210 -11.52 -17.19 -23.23
C VAL A 210 -11.11 -18.55 -22.65
N ASP A 211 -10.32 -19.35 -23.38
CA ASP A 211 -9.83 -20.66 -22.90
C ASP A 211 -9.03 -20.54 -21.59
N CYS A 212 -8.23 -19.48 -21.44
CA CYS A 212 -7.47 -19.19 -20.22
C CYS A 212 -8.39 -18.90 -19.02
N VAL A 213 -9.42 -18.09 -19.22
CA VAL A 213 -10.37 -17.68 -18.18
C VAL A 213 -11.31 -18.82 -17.82
N ASP A 214 -11.83 -19.55 -18.81
CA ASP A 214 -12.64 -20.75 -18.56
C ASP A 214 -11.85 -21.79 -17.77
N THR A 215 -10.60 -22.06 -18.14
CA THR A 215 -9.71 -22.97 -17.39
C THR A 215 -9.52 -22.50 -15.94
N ARG A 216 -9.42 -21.18 -15.71
CA ARG A 216 -9.29 -20.59 -14.38
C ARG A 216 -10.58 -20.70 -13.57
N ILE A 217 -11.74 -20.44 -14.16
CA ILE A 217 -13.05 -20.56 -13.51
C ILE A 217 -13.25 -22.01 -13.03
N HIS A 218 -13.04 -23.01 -13.89
CA HIS A 218 -13.16 -24.42 -13.50
C HIS A 218 -12.19 -24.81 -12.38
N GLN A 219 -10.94 -24.29 -12.38
CA GLN A 219 -9.99 -24.51 -11.28
C GLN A 219 -10.51 -23.94 -9.95
N LEU A 220 -11.10 -22.73 -9.98
CA LEU A 220 -11.65 -22.07 -8.79
C LEU A 220 -12.91 -22.78 -8.28
N GLU A 221 -13.81 -23.21 -9.17
CA GLU A 221 -15.00 -23.98 -8.84
C GLU A 221 -14.65 -25.36 -8.24
N ASP A 222 -13.64 -26.07 -8.79
CA ASP A 222 -13.13 -27.32 -8.22
C ASP A 222 -12.49 -27.10 -6.83
N LEU A 223 -11.81 -25.97 -6.60
CA LEU A 223 -11.24 -25.61 -5.31
C LEU A 223 -12.34 -25.25 -4.29
N GLU A 224 -13.31 -24.40 -4.65
CA GLU A 224 -14.46 -24.05 -3.81
C GLU A 224 -15.23 -25.30 -3.39
N ALA A 225 -15.54 -26.20 -4.34
CA ALA A 225 -16.21 -27.46 -4.06
C ALA A 225 -15.38 -28.40 -3.16
N ALA A 226 -14.05 -28.45 -3.34
CA ALA A 226 -13.17 -29.24 -2.48
C ALA A 226 -13.13 -28.72 -1.05
N PHE A 227 -13.02 -27.40 -0.84
CA PHE A 227 -13.01 -26.82 0.51
C PHE A 227 -14.40 -26.86 1.17
N ALA A 228 -15.49 -26.77 0.40
CA ALA A 228 -16.84 -27.01 0.90
C ALA A 228 -17.05 -28.46 1.37
N ASP A 229 -16.62 -29.47 0.60
CA ASP A 229 -16.62 -30.88 1.03
C ASP A 229 -15.80 -31.07 2.33
N LEU A 230 -14.66 -30.38 2.48
CA LEU A 230 -13.81 -30.45 3.68
C LEU A 230 -14.45 -29.80 4.92
N CYS A 231 -15.30 -28.78 4.74
CA CYS A 231 -16.12 -28.22 5.83
C CYS A 231 -17.14 -29.23 6.37
N ASP A 232 -17.68 -30.11 5.52
CA ASP A 232 -18.56 -31.22 5.93
C ASP A 232 -17.78 -32.41 6.51
N GLY A 233 -16.58 -32.71 6.00
CA GLY A 233 -15.70 -33.75 6.55
C GLY A 233 -14.31 -33.84 5.91
N ASP A 234 -13.27 -33.92 6.74
CA ASP A 234 -11.85 -33.93 6.34
C ASP A 234 -11.18 -35.32 6.49
N ASP A 235 -11.94 -36.38 6.19
CA ASP A 235 -11.49 -37.76 6.28
C ASP A 235 -10.60 -38.19 5.09
N GLU A 236 -9.92 -39.33 5.24
CA GLU A 236 -8.95 -39.80 4.26
C GLU A 236 -9.57 -40.17 2.89
N GLU A 237 -10.84 -40.61 2.84
CA GLU A 237 -11.54 -40.90 1.58
C GLU A 237 -11.89 -39.60 0.84
N THR A 238 -12.44 -38.61 1.56
CA THR A 238 -12.79 -37.29 1.01
C THR A 238 -11.57 -36.54 0.49
N VAL A 239 -10.47 -36.51 1.25
CA VAL A 239 -9.22 -35.85 0.81
C VAL A 239 -8.59 -36.59 -0.38
N GLN A 240 -8.56 -37.93 -0.36
CA GLN A 240 -7.96 -38.74 -1.44
C GLN A 240 -8.78 -38.68 -2.74
N LYS A 241 -10.12 -38.56 -2.65
CA LYS A 241 -11.02 -38.29 -3.79
C LYS A 241 -10.58 -37.02 -4.52
N TRP A 242 -10.51 -35.89 -3.81
CA TRP A 242 -10.13 -34.61 -4.42
C TRP A 242 -8.68 -34.57 -4.90
N ALA A 243 -7.74 -35.08 -4.11
CA ALA A 243 -6.32 -35.14 -4.49
C ALA A 243 -6.01 -36.11 -5.65
N SER A 244 -7.00 -36.86 -6.16
CA SER A 244 -6.89 -37.64 -7.39
C SER A 244 -7.19 -36.83 -8.65
N ASN A 245 -7.72 -35.60 -8.51
CA ASN A 245 -7.92 -34.68 -9.62
C ASN A 245 -6.57 -34.02 -10.01
N PRO A 246 -6.29 -33.81 -11.31
CA PRO A 246 -5.02 -33.20 -11.75
C PRO A 246 -4.81 -31.80 -11.15
N GLY A 247 -3.67 -31.56 -10.50
CA GLY A 247 -3.34 -30.28 -9.86
C GLY A 247 -3.80 -30.15 -8.40
N MET A 248 -4.54 -31.13 -7.87
CA MET A 248 -5.00 -31.17 -6.46
C MET A 248 -4.11 -32.04 -5.57
N GLU A 249 -2.99 -32.57 -6.07
CA GLU A 249 -2.18 -33.58 -5.38
C GLU A 249 -1.62 -33.06 -4.04
N SER A 250 -1.35 -31.76 -3.94
CA SER A 250 -0.88 -31.10 -2.72
C SER A 250 -1.97 -30.88 -1.65
N LEU A 251 -3.24 -31.22 -1.91
CA LEU A 251 -4.32 -31.12 -0.91
C LEU A 251 -4.08 -32.07 0.28
N ILE A 252 -3.55 -33.27 0.04
CA ILE A 252 -3.19 -34.24 1.09
C ILE A 252 -2.20 -33.65 2.11
N PRO A 253 -0.99 -33.18 1.71
CA PRO A 253 -0.05 -32.59 2.67
C PRO A 253 -0.56 -31.31 3.32
N LEU A 254 -1.41 -30.51 2.66
CA LEU A 254 -2.05 -29.34 3.27
C LEU A 254 -2.94 -29.76 4.45
N VAL A 255 -3.91 -30.64 4.20
CA VAL A 255 -4.85 -31.13 5.23
C VAL A 255 -4.10 -31.82 6.37
N GLN A 256 -3.07 -32.62 6.08
CA GLN A 256 -2.22 -33.25 7.09
C GLN A 256 -1.45 -32.23 7.96
N SER A 257 -0.96 -31.13 7.39
CA SER A 257 -0.30 -30.06 8.15
C SER A 257 -1.29 -29.33 9.07
N LEU A 258 -2.45 -28.95 8.52
CA LEU A 258 -3.51 -28.24 9.25
C LEU A 258 -4.01 -29.07 10.44
N LYS A 259 -4.42 -30.32 10.23
CA LYS A 259 -4.90 -31.25 11.29
C LYS A 259 -3.86 -31.57 12.38
N LYS A 260 -2.56 -31.38 12.08
CA LYS A 260 -1.48 -31.54 13.07
C LYS A 260 -1.33 -30.33 13.99
N ARG A 261 -1.77 -29.15 13.54
CA ARG A 261 -1.61 -27.85 14.22
C ARG A 261 -2.92 -27.30 14.80
N MET A 262 -4.06 -27.74 14.25
CA MET A 262 -5.42 -27.32 14.59
C MET A 262 -6.29 -28.55 14.86
N GLU A 263 -7.11 -28.52 15.90
CA GLU A 263 -8.06 -29.62 16.22
C GLU A 263 -9.21 -29.69 15.21
N VAL A 264 -9.67 -28.52 14.75
CA VAL A 264 -10.62 -28.34 13.64
C VAL A 264 -10.06 -27.23 12.76
N PRO A 265 -9.53 -27.52 11.56
CA PRO A 265 -9.11 -26.48 10.63
C PRO A 265 -10.29 -25.65 10.11
N ASP A 266 -10.08 -24.36 9.92
CA ASP A 266 -11.04 -23.46 9.28
C ASP A 266 -10.84 -23.50 7.76
N TYR A 267 -11.54 -24.45 7.10
CA TYR A 267 -11.36 -24.69 5.66
C TYR A 267 -11.90 -23.56 4.78
N GLU A 268 -12.90 -22.81 5.24
CA GLU A 268 -13.35 -21.58 4.60
C GLU A 268 -12.20 -20.55 4.59
N MET A 269 -11.58 -20.29 5.74
CA MET A 269 -10.44 -19.37 5.83
C MET A 269 -9.21 -19.84 5.04
N VAL A 270 -9.00 -21.17 4.91
CA VAL A 270 -7.96 -21.75 4.03
C VAL A 270 -8.26 -21.49 2.55
N HIS A 271 -9.53 -21.61 2.13
CA HIS A 271 -9.97 -21.26 0.78
C HIS A 271 -9.77 -19.77 0.48
N GLN A 272 -10.25 -18.90 1.38
CA GLN A 272 -10.06 -17.44 1.27
C GLN A 272 -8.58 -17.05 1.18
N ALA A 273 -7.69 -17.68 1.96
CA ALA A 273 -6.25 -17.46 1.84
C ALA A 273 -5.71 -17.86 0.46
N GLY A 274 -6.12 -19.03 -0.05
CA GLY A 274 -5.71 -19.54 -1.36
C GLY A 274 -6.10 -18.61 -2.53
N LEU A 275 -7.31 -18.05 -2.50
CA LEU A 275 -7.80 -17.08 -3.49
C LEU A 275 -6.91 -15.82 -3.60
N THR A 276 -6.04 -15.56 -2.63
CA THR A 276 -5.25 -14.32 -2.53
C THR A 276 -3.74 -14.50 -2.76
N CYS A 277 -3.31 -15.70 -3.17
CA CYS A 277 -1.91 -16.05 -3.41
C CYS A 277 -1.64 -16.66 -4.80
N ASP A 278 -2.45 -16.34 -5.80
CA ASP A 278 -2.57 -17.04 -7.07
C ASP A 278 -1.75 -16.46 -8.26
N TYR A 279 -1.92 -15.17 -8.55
CA TYR A 279 -1.31 -14.41 -9.65
C TYR A 279 -0.35 -13.35 -9.11
N SER A 280 -0.83 -12.62 -8.11
CA SER A 280 -0.11 -11.62 -7.32
C SER A 280 -0.53 -11.80 -5.87
N GLU A 281 0.44 -12.13 -5.03
CA GLU A 281 0.22 -12.20 -3.59
C GLU A 281 -0.28 -10.85 -3.02
N LEU A 282 -1.16 -10.91 -2.02
CA LEU A 282 -1.52 -9.74 -1.22
C LEU A 282 -0.28 -9.02 -0.66
N PRO A 283 -0.20 -7.68 -0.79
CA PRO A 283 0.88 -6.88 -0.25
C PRO A 283 1.11 -7.11 1.25
N HIS A 284 2.38 -7.11 1.65
CA HIS A 284 2.79 -7.14 3.05
C HIS A 284 3.99 -6.21 3.22
N HIS A 285 3.75 -5.05 3.83
CA HIS A 285 4.75 -4.05 4.15
C HIS A 285 4.29 -3.25 5.38
N ILE A 286 4.74 -3.68 6.55
CA ILE A 286 4.53 -2.94 7.81
C ILE A 286 5.49 -1.74 7.82
N SER A 287 4.99 -0.56 7.52
CA SER A 287 5.80 0.65 7.45
C SER A 287 6.28 1.12 8.82
N THR A 288 7.49 1.67 8.85
CA THR A 288 7.99 2.43 9.99
C THR A 288 7.25 3.76 10.16
N GLU A 289 7.29 4.35 11.36
CA GLU A 289 6.73 5.69 11.62
C GLU A 289 7.24 6.75 10.63
N GLN A 290 8.51 6.65 10.22
CA GLN A 290 9.16 7.54 9.27
C GLN A 290 8.63 7.36 7.84
N GLU A 291 8.36 6.12 7.41
CA GLU A 291 7.75 5.84 6.10
C GLU A 291 6.29 6.31 6.04
N ILE A 292 5.53 6.10 7.12
CA ILE A 292 4.17 6.64 7.27
C ILE A 292 4.20 8.16 7.14
N GLU A 293 5.11 8.86 7.82
CA GLU A 293 5.24 10.32 7.72
C GLU A 293 5.58 10.79 6.30
N TYR A 294 6.49 10.10 5.61
CA TYR A 294 6.82 10.42 4.21
C TYR A 294 5.67 10.17 3.22
N LEU A 295 4.81 9.17 3.47
CA LEU A 295 3.62 8.92 2.67
C LEU A 295 2.50 9.93 2.96
N ILE A 296 2.26 10.25 4.24
CA ILE A 296 1.35 11.33 4.66
C ILE A 296 1.78 12.66 4.02
N GLN A 297 3.09 12.96 3.99
CA GLN A 297 3.62 14.16 3.37
C GLN A 297 3.46 14.17 1.83
N SER A 298 3.64 13.01 1.16
CA SER A 298 3.33 12.86 -0.26
C SER A 298 1.85 13.09 -0.57
N VAL A 299 0.95 12.49 0.23
CA VAL A 299 -0.51 12.66 0.09
C VAL A 299 -0.91 14.12 0.33
N TYR A 300 -0.34 14.79 1.33
CA TYR A 300 -0.55 16.22 1.54
C TYR A 300 -0.17 17.05 0.31
N TYR A 301 1.03 16.84 -0.26
CA TYR A 301 1.47 17.62 -1.43
C TYR A 301 0.68 17.29 -2.69
N LEU A 302 0.24 16.04 -2.85
CA LEU A 302 -0.65 15.64 -3.93
C LEU A 302 -1.99 16.38 -3.79
N LEU A 303 -2.71 16.17 -2.69
CA LEU A 303 -4.03 16.73 -2.43
C LEU A 303 -4.05 18.28 -2.40
N LYS A 304 -2.99 18.93 -1.92
CA LYS A 304 -2.82 20.39 -1.95
C LYS A 304 -2.91 20.97 -3.36
N ASN A 305 -2.50 20.20 -4.37
CA ASN A 305 -2.48 20.62 -5.76
C ASN A 305 -3.73 20.17 -6.55
N LEU A 306 -4.67 19.45 -5.92
CA LEU A 306 -5.91 18.99 -6.56
C LEU A 306 -7.10 19.89 -6.16
N PRO A 307 -8.18 19.95 -6.97
CA PRO A 307 -9.44 20.55 -6.54
C PRO A 307 -10.00 19.85 -5.28
N LYS A 308 -10.82 20.57 -4.50
CA LYS A 308 -11.48 19.99 -3.31
C LYS A 308 -12.43 18.86 -3.72
N PRO A 309 -12.33 17.65 -3.13
CA PRO A 309 -13.25 16.55 -3.40
C PRO A 309 -14.68 16.87 -2.94
N THR A 310 -15.66 16.20 -3.55
CA THR A 310 -17.09 16.34 -3.20
C THR A 310 -17.43 15.50 -1.96
N LEU A 311 -16.80 14.35 -1.82
CA LEU A 311 -16.90 13.45 -0.68
C LEU A 311 -15.51 12.86 -0.41
N VAL A 312 -15.18 12.64 0.86
CA VAL A 312 -14.02 11.84 1.27
C VAL A 312 -14.54 10.61 2.01
N THR A 313 -14.11 9.43 1.60
CA THR A 313 -14.32 8.16 2.28
C THR A 313 -12.98 7.65 2.81
N ILE A 314 -13.00 6.94 3.94
CA ILE A 314 -11.80 6.40 4.57
C ILE A 314 -12.12 4.97 5.04
N ALA A 315 -11.42 3.97 4.49
CA ALA A 315 -11.48 2.60 4.95
C ALA A 315 -10.37 2.36 5.98
N ARG A 316 -10.72 1.91 7.18
CA ARG A 316 -9.74 1.62 8.24
C ARG A 316 -9.00 0.30 8.05
N SER A 317 -9.59 -0.64 7.31
CA SER A 317 -9.07 -2.01 7.07
C SER A 317 -8.53 -2.70 8.34
N SER A 318 -9.21 -2.50 9.48
CA SER A 318 -8.72 -2.90 10.81
C SER A 318 -9.53 -3.99 11.50
N LEU A 319 -10.54 -4.54 10.83
CA LEU A 319 -11.33 -5.69 11.32
C LEU A 319 -10.92 -6.99 10.61
N ASP A 320 -10.33 -6.84 9.43
CA ASP A 320 -9.73 -7.82 8.53
C ASP A 320 -8.19 -7.81 8.59
N ASP A 321 -7.61 -7.06 9.54
CA ASP A 321 -6.17 -6.95 9.82
C ASP A 321 -5.27 -6.48 8.67
N TYR A 322 -5.82 -5.93 7.57
CA TYR A 322 -5.01 -5.41 6.45
C TYR A 322 -4.21 -4.16 6.81
N CYS A 323 -4.80 -3.22 7.54
CA CYS A 323 -4.07 -2.11 8.17
C CYS A 323 -3.69 -2.55 9.60
N PRO A 324 -2.40 -2.53 9.98
CA PRO A 324 -1.96 -2.98 11.30
C PRO A 324 -2.69 -2.27 12.45
N SER A 325 -3.29 -3.06 13.34
CA SER A 325 -4.08 -2.58 14.49
C SER A 325 -3.33 -1.58 15.38
N GLU A 326 -2.02 -1.78 15.58
CA GLU A 326 -1.16 -0.90 16.38
C GLU A 326 -0.79 0.43 15.68
N GLN A 327 -1.14 0.58 14.38
CA GLN A 327 -0.81 1.75 13.57
C GLN A 327 -2.06 2.50 13.06
N VAL A 328 -3.19 1.82 12.87
CA VAL A 328 -4.39 2.37 12.21
C VAL A 328 -4.88 3.68 12.81
N ASP A 329 -4.93 3.82 14.15
CA ASP A 329 -5.41 5.04 14.80
C ASP A 329 -4.45 6.22 14.59
N THR A 330 -3.14 5.97 14.64
CA THR A 330 -2.09 6.98 14.37
C THR A 330 -2.11 7.41 12.90
N ILE A 331 -2.31 6.47 11.97
CA ILE A 331 -2.44 6.77 10.53
C ILE A 331 -3.72 7.58 10.30
N GLN A 332 -4.86 7.18 10.87
CA GLN A 332 -6.13 7.89 10.77
C GLN A 332 -6.01 9.33 11.27
N GLU A 333 -5.39 9.56 12.43
CA GLU A 333 -5.19 10.91 12.97
C GLU A 333 -4.37 11.78 12.01
N LYS A 334 -3.27 11.26 11.47
CA LYS A 334 -2.43 11.96 10.48
C LYS A 334 -3.19 12.30 9.20
N VAL A 335 -3.98 11.38 8.66
CA VAL A 335 -4.83 11.61 7.46
C VAL A 335 -5.88 12.69 7.74
N LEU A 336 -6.60 12.59 8.87
CA LEU A 336 -7.62 13.58 9.24
C LEU A 336 -7.02 14.98 9.48
N ASN A 337 -5.81 15.06 10.02
CA ASN A 337 -5.06 16.31 10.18
C ASN A 337 -4.69 16.93 8.82
N VAL A 338 -4.23 16.12 7.84
CA VAL A 338 -3.99 16.58 6.45
C VAL A 338 -5.27 17.10 5.80
N LEU A 339 -6.36 16.33 5.85
CA LEU A 339 -7.66 16.72 5.26
C LEU A 339 -8.21 18.01 5.89
N SER A 340 -8.13 18.13 7.22
CA SER A 340 -8.57 19.32 7.96
C SER A 340 -7.74 20.55 7.60
N SER A 341 -6.42 20.39 7.44
CA SER A 341 -5.50 21.46 7.03
C SER A 341 -5.68 21.92 5.59
N LEU A 342 -6.17 21.06 4.69
CA LEU A 342 -6.30 21.38 3.26
C LEU A 342 -7.67 21.92 2.88
N TYR A 343 -8.74 21.42 3.51
CA TYR A 343 -10.09 21.64 3.01
C TYR A 343 -10.98 22.54 3.86
N GLU A 344 -10.61 22.81 5.11
CA GLU A 344 -11.35 23.61 6.12
C GLU A 344 -12.80 23.12 6.38
N ALA A 345 -13.20 23.13 7.66
CA ALA A 345 -14.55 22.73 8.11
C ALA A 345 -15.02 21.36 7.53
N VAL A 346 -14.19 20.33 7.70
CA VAL A 346 -14.55 18.94 7.36
C VAL A 346 -15.52 18.41 8.42
N ASP A 347 -16.69 17.95 7.98
CA ASP A 347 -17.67 17.25 8.83
C ASP A 347 -17.32 15.75 8.85
N ILE A 348 -16.99 15.20 10.02
CA ILE A 348 -16.38 13.87 10.16
C ILE A 348 -17.38 12.92 10.82
N HIS A 349 -17.78 11.88 10.07
CA HIS A 349 -18.72 10.85 10.51
C HIS A 349 -17.98 9.53 10.75
N LEU A 350 -17.72 9.19 12.01
CA LEU A 350 -17.04 7.93 12.40
C LEU A 350 -18.07 6.80 12.50
N VAL A 351 -18.54 6.30 11.35
CA VAL A 351 -19.64 5.31 11.24
C VAL A 351 -19.38 4.05 12.07
N TYR A 352 -18.13 3.56 12.10
CA TYR A 352 -17.71 2.39 12.87
C TYR A 352 -17.93 2.51 14.39
N LEU A 353 -18.10 3.71 14.93
CA LEU A 353 -18.46 3.90 16.35
C LEU A 353 -19.95 3.71 16.63
N ALA A 354 -20.81 3.91 15.62
CA ALA A 354 -22.27 3.74 15.78
C ALA A 354 -22.66 2.26 15.87
N GLU A 355 -21.98 1.40 15.11
CA GLU A 355 -22.21 -0.06 15.05
C GLU A 355 -21.81 -0.79 16.34
N CYS A 356 -20.99 -0.18 17.20
CA CYS A 356 -20.64 -0.69 18.53
C CYS A 356 -21.76 -0.54 19.59
N SER A 357 -22.99 -0.20 19.19
CA SER A 357 -24.15 -0.13 20.08
C SER A 357 -24.83 -1.51 20.18
N PRO A 358 -24.70 -2.25 21.30
CA PRO A 358 -25.39 -3.54 21.45
C PRO A 358 -26.90 -3.33 21.48
N SER A 359 -27.62 -4.20 20.74
CA SER A 359 -29.09 -4.32 20.76
C SER A 359 -29.58 -5.16 21.94
#